data_AF-A0A3N5SLC8-F1
#
_entry.id   AF-A0A3N5SLC8-F1
#
_cell.length_a   1.000
_cell.length_b   1.000
_cell.length_c   1.000
_cell.angle_alpha   90.00
_cell.angle_beta   90.00
_cell.angle_gamma   90.00
#
_symmetry.space_group_name_H-M   'P 1'
#
loop_
_entity.id
_entity.type
_entity.pdbx_description
1 polymer ?
#
loop_
_entity_poly.entity_id
_entity_poly.type
_entity_poly.pdbx_seq_one_letter_code
_entity_poly.pdbx_strand_id
1 'polypeptide(L)'
;MLGRFRSILSSPVFIEDHEKTRLARVLHVTLLTLLAMTVLYLVVAALILPRPDRIVIPSVLTIALIAGVWLLMRRGYVRLSSWLWVSALWVLVTLFMLPFDGVGSAMFSVYVLPILFATLLLG
;
A
#
# COMPACT_ATOMS: atom_id res chain seq x y z
N MET A 1 11.99 8.31 24.19
CA MET A 1 11.45 7.21 23.35
C MET A 1 10.40 7.67 22.32
N LEU A 2 9.66 8.78 22.53
CA LEU A 2 8.72 9.31 21.52
C LEU A 2 9.38 9.79 20.20
N GLY A 3 10.64 10.23 20.22
CA GLY A 3 11.35 10.71 19.02
C GLY A 3 11.63 9.62 17.97
N ARG A 4 11.82 8.35 18.39
CA ARG A 4 12.03 7.23 17.46
C ARG A 4 10.75 6.84 16.73
N PHE A 5 9.60 6.87 17.40
CA PHE A 5 8.29 6.67 16.73
C PHE A 5 8.01 7.77 15.70
N ARG A 6 8.38 9.02 16.01
CA ARG A 6 8.26 10.13 15.07
C ARG A 6 9.15 9.98 13.84
N SER A 7 10.38 9.47 14.02
CA SER A 7 11.33 9.13 12.94
C SER A 7 10.84 7.96 12.06
N ILE A 8 10.07 7.04 12.63
CA ILE A 8 9.47 5.92 11.92
C ILE A 8 8.22 6.38 11.13
N LEU A 9 7.40 7.27 11.69
CA LEU A 9 6.26 7.85 10.96
C LEU A 9 6.61 8.99 10.00
N SER A 10 7.80 9.57 10.08
CA SER A 10 8.23 10.62 9.15
C SER A 10 8.70 10.01 7.82
N SER A 11 8.19 10.54 6.70
CA SER A 11 8.73 10.27 5.37
C SER A 11 10.23 10.58 5.33
N PRO A 12 11.07 9.75 4.69
CA PRO A 12 12.47 10.08 4.50
C PRO A 12 12.59 11.34 3.64
N VAL A 13 13.50 12.23 4.02
CA VAL A 13 13.80 13.47 3.32
C VAL A 13 15.21 13.34 2.75
N PHE A 14 15.34 13.49 1.43
CA PHE A 14 16.61 13.47 0.71
C PHE A 14 16.98 14.91 0.34
N ILE A 15 17.94 15.49 1.07
CA ILE A 15 18.31 16.92 0.95
C ILE A 15 18.84 17.26 -0.44
N GLU A 16 19.51 16.31 -1.11
CA GLU A 16 20.13 16.49 -2.42
C GLU A 16 19.16 16.26 -3.60
N ASP A 17 17.98 15.70 -3.35
CA ASP A 17 17.05 15.29 -4.40
C ASP A 17 15.59 15.56 -3.98
N HIS A 18 15.11 16.73 -4.39
CA HIS A 18 13.74 17.19 -4.13
C HIS A 18 12.69 16.27 -4.78
N GLU A 19 12.98 15.69 -5.94
CA GLU A 19 12.06 14.80 -6.65
C GLU A 19 11.92 13.47 -5.90
N LYS A 20 13.05 12.88 -5.49
CA LYS A 20 13.08 11.67 -4.66
C LYS A 20 12.39 11.86 -3.31
N THR A 21 12.51 13.04 -2.71
CA THR A 21 11.78 13.40 -1.48
C THR A 21 10.27 13.48 -1.70
N ARG A 22 9.84 14.07 -2.83
CA ARG A 22 8.42 14.14 -3.20
C ARG A 22 7.84 12.74 -3.40
N LEU A 23 8.52 11.90 -4.17
CA LEU A 23 8.11 10.50 -4.41
C LEU A 23 8.04 9.70 -3.11
N ALA A 24 9.05 9.81 -2.26
CA ALA A 24 9.08 9.13 -0.97
C ALA A 24 7.91 9.57 -0.06
N ARG A 25 7.53 10.85 -0.09
CA ARG A 25 6.40 11.35 0.69
C ARG A 25 5.07 10.76 0.21
N VAL A 26 4.83 10.76 -1.10
CA VAL A 26 3.61 10.17 -1.68
C VAL A 26 3.58 8.67 -1.40
N LEU A 27 4.69 7.96 -1.62
CA LEU A 27 4.79 6.53 -1.35
C LEU A 27 4.54 6.21 0.14
N HIS A 28 5.13 7.00 1.04
CA HIS A 28 4.93 6.83 2.49
C HIS A 28 3.48 7.05 2.92
N VAL A 29 2.82 8.10 2.41
CA VAL A 29 1.40 8.37 2.70
C VAL A 29 0.52 7.24 2.19
N THR A 30 0.73 6.80 0.94
CA THR A 30 -0.09 5.73 0.34
C THR A 30 0.09 4.38 1.04
N LEU A 31 1.32 4.03 1.44
CA LEU A 31 1.60 2.86 2.26
C LEU A 31 0.87 2.91 3.61
N LEU A 32 0.91 4.06 4.29
CA LEU A 32 0.21 4.26 5.56
C LEU A 32 -1.31 4.19 5.41
N THR A 33 -1.86 4.78 4.35
CA THR A 33 -3.30 4.71 4.06
C THR A 33 -3.74 3.28 3.82
N LEU A 34 -3.00 2.50 3.00
CA LEU A 34 -3.34 1.10 2.77
C LEU A 34 -3.18 0.26 4.04
N LEU A 35 -2.16 0.53 4.85
CA LEU A 35 -1.98 -0.15 6.14
C LEU A 35 -3.17 0.12 7.06
N ALA A 36 -3.59 1.38 7.19
CA ALA A 36 -4.75 1.76 8.00
C ALA A 36 -6.04 1.10 7.51
N MET A 37 -6.28 1.08 6.20
CA MET A 37 -7.43 0.39 5.60
C MET A 37 -7.38 -1.12 5.85
N THR A 38 -6.20 -1.75 5.71
CA THR A 38 -6.02 -3.19 5.94
C THR A 38 -6.31 -3.56 7.40
N VAL A 39 -5.79 -2.76 8.34
CA VAL A 39 -6.05 -2.95 9.77
C VAL A 39 -7.53 -2.75 10.09
N LEU A 40 -8.15 -1.69 9.56
CA LEU A 40 -9.58 -1.45 9.75
C LEU A 40 -10.43 -2.60 9.20
N TYR A 41 -10.12 -3.08 8.00
CA TYR A 41 -10.80 -4.22 7.39
C TYR A 41 -10.68 -5.48 8.25
N LEU A 42 -9.48 -5.79 8.76
CA LEU A 42 -9.24 -6.90 9.69
C LEU A 42 -10.07 -6.78 10.96
N VAL A 43 -10.12 -5.60 11.58
CA VAL A 43 -10.90 -5.36 12.80
C VAL A 43 -12.39 -5.53 12.54
N VAL A 44 -12.92 -4.92 11.48
CA VAL A 44 -14.34 -5.04 11.11
C VAL A 44 -14.69 -6.49 10.81
N ALA A 45 -13.86 -7.19 10.04
CA ALA A 45 -14.12 -8.57 9.69
C ALA A 45 -14.00 -9.52 10.89
N ALA A 46 -13.08 -9.29 11.83
CA ALA A 46 -13.01 -10.05 13.08
C ALA A 46 -14.26 -9.91 13.95
N LEU A 47 -14.95 -8.76 13.88
CA LEU A 47 -16.17 -8.49 14.65
C LEU A 47 -17.45 -9.02 13.97
N ILE A 48 -17.48 -9.07 12.63
CA ILE A 48 -18.70 -9.35 11.87
C ILE A 48 -18.69 -10.75 11.25
N LEU A 49 -17.55 -11.22 10.75
CA LEU A 49 -17.50 -12.48 10.00
C LEU A 49 -17.40 -13.68 10.96
N PRO A 50 -18.24 -14.72 10.79
CA PRO A 50 -18.16 -15.95 11.58
C PRO A 50 -16.87 -16.76 11.36
N ARG A 51 -16.18 -16.52 10.24
CA ARG A 51 -14.97 -17.25 9.79
C ARG A 51 -13.93 -16.28 9.21
N PRO A 52 -13.17 -15.58 10.06
CA PRO A 52 -12.15 -14.61 9.62
C PRO A 52 -10.87 -15.28 9.10
N ASP A 53 -10.71 -16.60 9.22
CA ASP A 53 -9.52 -17.34 8.81
C ASP A 53 -9.14 -17.13 7.33
N ARG A 54 -10.14 -16.97 6.45
CA ARG A 54 -9.93 -16.79 5.01
C ARG A 54 -9.30 -15.44 4.62
N ILE A 55 -9.42 -14.43 5.47
CA ILE A 55 -8.88 -13.08 5.19
C ILE A 55 -7.52 -12.84 5.86
N VAL A 56 -7.17 -13.65 6.88
CA VAL A 56 -5.91 -13.47 7.62
C VAL A 56 -4.69 -13.62 6.71
N ILE A 57 -4.65 -14.67 5.89
CA ILE A 57 -3.49 -14.93 5.01
C ILE A 57 -3.30 -13.79 4.00
N PRO A 58 -4.33 -13.34 3.23
CA PRO A 58 -4.21 -12.18 2.35
C PRO A 58 -3.76 -10.90 3.08
N SER A 59 -4.31 -10.64 4.27
CA SER A 59 -3.94 -9.45 5.03
C SER A 59 -2.49 -9.50 5.53
N VAL A 60 -2.01 -10.65 6.00
CA VAL A 60 -0.62 -10.82 6.43
C VAL A 60 0.34 -10.61 5.26
N LEU A 61 0.04 -11.18 4.09
CA LEU A 61 0.83 -10.97 2.86
C LEU A 61 0.87 -9.49 2.46
N THR A 62 -0.27 -8.79 2.57
CA THR A 62 -0.38 -7.36 2.26
C THR A 62 0.47 -6.53 3.22
N ILE A 63 0.43 -6.82 4.52
CA ILE A 63 1.25 -6.15 5.54
C ILE A 63 2.75 -6.42 5.31
N ALA A 64 3.12 -7.65 4.97
CA ALA A 64 4.51 -8.01 4.66
C ALA A 64 5.03 -7.26 3.43
N LEU A 65 4.21 -7.14 2.38
CA LEU A 65 4.52 -6.32 1.20
C LEU A 65 4.72 -4.85 1.57
N ILE A 66 3.79 -4.24 2.34
CA ILE A 66 3.89 -2.85 2.80
C ILE A 66 5.21 -2.65 3.56
N ALA A 67 5.54 -3.56 4.48
CA ALA A 67 6.77 -3.50 5.26
C ALA A 67 8.03 -3.60 4.38
N GLY A 68 8.02 -4.49 3.38
CA GLY A 68 9.12 -4.66 2.43
C GLY A 68 9.36 -3.38 1.60
N VAL A 69 8.30 -2.84 0.99
CA VAL A 69 8.36 -1.59 0.22
C VAL A 69 8.83 -0.43 1.09
N TRP A 70 8.33 -0.34 2.32
CA TRP A 70 8.72 0.70 3.26
C TRP A 70 10.19 0.63 3.65
N LEU A 71 10.73 -0.57 3.86
CA LEU A 71 12.15 -0.78 4.14
C LEU A 71 13.03 -0.39 2.95
N LEU A 72 12.63 -0.77 1.73
CA LEU A 72 13.30 -0.41 0.48
C LEU A 72 13.33 1.12 0.27
N MET A 73 12.21 1.79 0.53
CA MET A 73 12.10 3.24 0.45
C MET A 73 13.04 3.92 1.46
N ARG A 74 13.12 3.41 2.70
CA ARG A 74 14.03 3.91 3.74
C ARG A 74 15.51 3.69 3.41
N ARG A 75 15.84 2.66 2.62
CA ARG A 75 17.21 2.43 2.10
C ARG A 75 17.57 3.32 0.92
N GLY A 76 16.68 4.20 0.46
CA GLY A 76 16.93 5.13 -0.63
C GLY A 76 16.56 4.60 -2.02
N TYR A 77 16.02 3.38 -2.13
CA TYR A 77 15.57 2.78 -3.40
C TYR A 77 14.13 3.22 -3.74
N VAL A 78 13.87 4.53 -3.73
CA VAL A 78 12.51 5.10 -3.87
C VAL A 78 11.86 4.69 -5.19
N ARG A 79 12.58 4.78 -6.32
CA ARG A 79 12.02 4.45 -7.65
C ARG A 79 11.66 2.97 -7.77
N LEU A 80 12.52 2.07 -7.27
CA LEU A 80 12.22 0.63 -7.22
C LEU A 80 11.01 0.35 -6.33
N SER A 81 10.93 1.04 -5.19
CA SER A 81 9.83 0.91 -4.24
C SER A 81 8.50 1.36 -4.85
N SER A 82 8.50 2.45 -5.62
CA SER A 82 7.34 2.90 -6.40
C SER A 82 6.88 1.87 -7.41
N TRP A 83 7.80 1.32 -8.21
CA TRP A 83 7.47 0.26 -9.18
C TRP A 83 6.90 -0.98 -8.53
N LEU A 84 7.52 -1.46 -7.44
CA LEU A 84 7.04 -2.60 -6.67
C LEU A 84 5.65 -2.34 -6.10
N TRP A 85 5.42 -1.14 -5.55
CA TRP A 85 4.15 -0.76 -4.96
C TRP A 85 3.01 -0.73 -5.98
N VAL A 86 3.22 -0.06 -7.11
CA VAL A 86 2.21 0.04 -8.18
C VAL A 86 1.90 -1.34 -8.75
N SER A 87 2.92 -2.15 -9.02
CA SER A 87 2.74 -3.51 -9.54
C SER A 87 1.97 -4.39 -8.57
N ALA A 88 2.31 -4.30 -7.28
CA ALA A 88 1.65 -5.11 -6.27
C ALA A 88 0.20 -4.66 -5.99
N LEU A 89 -0.08 -3.36 -6.01
CA LEU A 89 -1.46 -2.85 -5.98
C LEU A 89 -2.28 -3.39 -7.13
N TRP A 90 -1.72 -3.42 -8.34
CA TRP A 90 -2.41 -3.95 -9.50
C TRP A 90 -2.75 -5.44 -9.34
N VAL A 91 -1.78 -6.25 -8.91
CA VAL A 91 -1.98 -7.68 -8.63
C VAL A 91 -3.02 -7.88 -7.53
N LEU A 92 -2.95 -7.12 -6.43
CA LEU A 92 -3.92 -7.21 -5.34
C LEU A 92 -5.32 -6.90 -5.83
N VAL A 93 -5.54 -5.77 -6.51
CA VAL A 93 -6.85 -5.40 -7.06
C VAL A 93 -7.37 -6.49 -8.01
N THR A 94 -6.50 -7.05 -8.85
CA THR A 94 -6.88 -8.13 -9.77
C THR A 94 -7.32 -9.40 -9.03
N LEU A 95 -6.55 -9.84 -8.04
CA LEU A 95 -6.87 -11.02 -7.23
C LEU A 95 -8.16 -10.83 -6.42
N PHE A 96 -8.36 -9.63 -5.86
CA PHE A 96 -9.59 -9.28 -5.13
C PHE A 96 -10.81 -9.25 -6.04
N MET A 97 -10.65 -9.05 -7.34
CA MET A 97 -11.74 -8.99 -8.30
C MET A 97 -12.19 -10.38 -8.79
N LEU A 98 -11.33 -11.40 -8.73
CA LEU A 98 -11.65 -12.77 -9.17
C LEU A 98 -12.95 -13.37 -8.60
N PRO A 99 -13.36 -13.09 -7.34
CA PRO A 99 -14.61 -13.61 -6.79
C PRO A 99 -15.86 -12.83 -7.23
N PHE A 100 -15.71 -11.70 -7.91
CA PHE A 100 -16.82 -10.84 -8.35
C PHE A 100 -17.10 -11.03 -9.85
N ASP A 101 -18.31 -10.70 -10.31
CA ASP A 101 -18.81 -10.93 -11.68
C ASP A 101 -18.16 -10.04 -12.78
N GLY A 102 -16.84 -9.89 -12.75
CA GLY A 102 -16.08 -9.21 -13.80
C GLY A 102 -16.35 -7.71 -13.89
N VAL A 103 -16.16 -7.16 -15.10
CA VAL A 103 -16.10 -5.71 -15.38
C VAL A 103 -17.39 -4.96 -15.06
N GLY A 104 -18.53 -5.67 -14.95
CA GLY A 104 -19.82 -5.08 -14.56
C GLY A 104 -19.96 -4.78 -13.07
N SER A 105 -19.04 -5.25 -12.23
CA SER A 105 -19.07 -5.02 -10.79
C SER A 105 -18.54 -3.63 -10.41
N ALA A 106 -19.11 -3.02 -9.37
CA ALA A 106 -18.62 -1.75 -8.82
C ALA A 106 -17.14 -1.80 -8.39
N MET A 107 -16.60 -3.01 -8.18
CA MET A 107 -15.19 -3.28 -7.89
C MET A 107 -14.25 -2.92 -9.05
N PHE A 108 -14.73 -2.88 -10.30
CA PHE A 108 -13.89 -2.48 -11.44
C PHE A 108 -13.38 -1.03 -11.30
N SER A 109 -14.17 -0.15 -10.69
CA SER A 109 -13.78 1.24 -10.41
C SER A 109 -12.52 1.36 -9.53
N VAL A 110 -12.17 0.31 -8.79
CA VAL A 110 -10.98 0.30 -7.92
C VAL A 110 -9.66 0.33 -8.73
N TYR A 111 -9.67 -0.08 -10.01
CA TYR A 111 -8.49 0.03 -10.90
C TYR A 111 -8.05 1.47 -11.16
N VAL A 112 -8.89 2.45 -10.90
CA VAL A 112 -8.50 3.87 -10.98
C VAL A 112 -7.36 4.17 -10.01
N LEU A 113 -7.31 3.52 -8.84
CA LEU A 113 -6.25 3.73 -7.85
C LEU A 113 -4.85 3.35 -8.34
N PRO A 114 -4.58 2.12 -8.82
CA PRO A 114 -3.27 1.77 -9.35
C PRO A 114 -2.88 2.63 -10.57
N ILE A 115 -3.83 3.05 -11.39
CA ILE A 115 -3.57 4.00 -12.51
C ILE A 115 -3.10 5.35 -11.98
N LEU A 116 -3.83 5.94 -11.01
CA LEU A 116 -3.46 7.22 -10.40
C LEU A 116 -2.12 7.13 -9.67
N PHE A 117 -1.82 6.02 -9.00
CA PHE A 117 -0.53 5.85 -8.36
C PHE A 117 0.60 5.63 -9.36
N ALA A 118 0.34 4.95 -10.49
CA ALA A 118 1.31 4.83 -11.57
C ALA A 118 1.67 6.19 -12.13
N THR A 119 0.69 7.04 -12.44
CA THR A 119 0.95 8.38 -12.97
C THR A 119 1.64 9.28 -11.95
N LEU A 120 1.27 9.19 -10.67
CA LEU A 120 1.83 10.05 -9.62
C LEU A 120 3.23 9.63 -9.15
N LEU A 121 3.56 8.34 -9.23
CA LEU A 121 4.81 7.77 -8.71
C LEU A 121 5.83 7.41 -9.80
N LEU A 122 5.39 7.20 -11.06
CA LEU A 122 6.24 6.78 -12.18
C LEU A 122 6.33 7.81 -13.30
N GLY A 123 5.40 8.77 -13.36
CA GLY A 123 5.40 9.90 -14.29
C GLY A 123 6.12 11.11 -13.73
#